data_AF-A0A844EPK5-F1
#
_entry.id   AF-A0A844EPK5-F1
#
_cell.length_a   1.000
_cell.length_b   1.000
_cell.length_c   1.000
_cell.angle_alpha   90.00
_cell.angle_beta   90.00
_cell.angle_gamma   90.00
#
_symmetry.space_group_name_H-M   'P 1'
#
loop_
_entity.id
_entity.type
_entity.pdbx_description
1 polymer ?
#
loop_
_entity_poly.entity_id
_entity_poly.type
_entity_poly.pdbx_seq_one_letter_code
_entity_poly.pdbx_strand_id
1 'polypeptide(L)'
;TTIDLGEAFIAFLGAIFGPAVGGLVAFFAHLFNDLSWGDPWWTWIVADGIFGLIIGYSRNFLKLRTEPLTKKKLIQFNLLQIAANILCWGIIAPLGDILVYSQPAGKVFLQGITATITDVLSVGIVGTLLISAYAKTQIQKNRLSKD
;
A
#
# COMPACT_ATOMS: atom_id res chain seq x y z
N THR A 1 -0.90 8.50 17.32
CA THR A 1 -0.59 7.90 16.02
C THR A 1 0.89 7.62 15.96
N THR A 2 1.26 6.35 15.82
CA THR A 2 2.65 5.96 15.52
C THR A 2 2.80 5.99 14.01
N ILE A 3 3.89 6.56 13.49
CA ILE A 3 4.17 6.53 12.05
C ILE A 3 4.83 5.18 11.76
N ASP A 4 4.11 4.31 11.05
CA ASP A 4 4.59 2.99 10.64
C ASP A 4 5.04 3.01 9.17
N LEU A 5 6.11 2.30 8.87
CA LEU A 5 6.60 2.06 7.52
C LEU A 5 6.01 0.78 6.90
N GLY A 6 5.11 0.09 7.61
CA GLY A 6 4.40 -1.11 7.15
C GLY A 6 3.75 -0.93 5.78
N GLU A 7 3.06 0.18 5.54
CA GLU A 7 2.40 0.46 4.27
C GLU A 7 3.38 0.55 3.09
N ALA A 8 4.55 1.14 3.31
CA ALA A 8 5.59 1.18 2.29
C ALA A 8 6.06 -0.23 1.90
N PHE A 9 6.13 -1.15 2.87
CA PHE A 9 6.52 -2.53 2.64
C PHE A 9 5.39 -3.34 1.97
N ILE A 10 4.14 -3.14 2.37
CA ILE A 10 2.96 -3.72 1.71
C ILE A 10 2.93 -3.30 0.24
N ALA A 11 3.07 -2.00 -0.05
CA ALA A 11 3.07 -1.48 -1.41
C ALA A 11 4.21 -2.07 -2.25
N PHE A 12 5.40 -2.22 -1.65
CA PHE A 12 6.54 -2.85 -2.28
C PHE A 12 6.29 -4.33 -2.62
N LEU A 13 5.78 -5.11 -1.67
CA LEU A 13 5.45 -6.52 -1.90
C LEU A 13 4.34 -6.68 -2.94
N GLY A 14 3.30 -5.85 -2.87
CA GLY A 14 2.24 -5.79 -3.87
C GLY A 14 2.79 -5.49 -5.27
N ALA A 15 3.68 -4.52 -5.41
CA ALA A 15 4.30 -4.17 -6.69
C ALA A 15 5.11 -5.31 -7.33
N ILE A 16 5.67 -6.23 -6.51
CA ILE A 16 6.45 -7.38 -6.99
C ILE A 16 5.56 -8.60 -7.27
N PHE A 17 4.67 -8.92 -6.33
CA PHE A 17 3.96 -10.20 -6.29
C PHE A 17 2.50 -10.11 -6.76
N GLY A 18 1.93 -8.91 -6.80
CA GLY A 18 0.63 -8.62 -7.40
C GLY A 18 -0.51 -8.47 -6.39
N PRO A 19 -1.75 -8.28 -6.87
CA PRO A 19 -2.91 -7.96 -6.04
C PRO A 19 -3.14 -8.96 -4.91
N ALA A 20 -3.21 -10.25 -5.21
CA ALA A 20 -3.52 -11.29 -4.22
C ALA A 20 -2.52 -11.29 -3.05
N VAL A 21 -1.22 -11.18 -3.35
CA VAL A 21 -0.19 -11.13 -2.30
C VAL A 21 -0.24 -9.81 -1.55
N GLY A 22 -0.42 -8.67 -2.24
CA GLY A 22 -0.56 -7.38 -1.58
C GLY A 22 -1.72 -7.36 -0.58
N GLY A 23 -2.90 -7.83 -1.00
CA GLY A 23 -4.10 -7.87 -0.16
C GLY A 23 -3.97 -8.82 1.03
N LEU A 24 -3.46 -10.03 0.82
CA LEU A 24 -3.27 -11.00 1.90
C LEU A 24 -2.22 -10.53 2.91
N VAL A 25 -1.10 -9.97 2.44
CA VAL A 25 -0.06 -9.45 3.34
C VAL A 25 -0.60 -8.29 4.16
N ALA A 26 -1.29 -7.32 3.55
CA ALA A 26 -1.86 -6.19 4.28
C ALA A 26 -2.88 -6.64 5.34
N PHE A 27 -3.83 -7.48 4.93
CA PHE A 27 -4.86 -8.01 5.83
C PHE A 27 -4.27 -8.75 7.03
N PHE A 28 -3.34 -9.69 6.79
CA PHE A 28 -2.75 -10.47 7.88
C PHE A 28 -1.76 -9.65 8.72
N ALA A 29 -1.03 -8.70 8.13
CA ALA A 29 -0.16 -7.81 8.89
C ALA A 29 -0.96 -7.00 9.91
N HIS A 30 -2.07 -6.38 9.50
CA HIS A 30 -2.93 -5.64 10.43
C HIS A 30 -3.56 -6.56 11.47
N LEU A 31 -4.15 -7.68 11.06
CA LEU A 31 -4.78 -8.64 11.97
C LEU A 31 -3.81 -9.11 13.07
N PHE A 32 -2.59 -9.50 12.70
CA PHE A 32 -1.60 -9.96 13.68
C PHE A 32 -1.05 -8.83 14.54
N ASN A 33 -0.94 -7.62 14.00
CA ASN A 33 -0.60 -6.45 14.80
C ASN A 33 -1.66 -6.21 15.87
N ASP A 34 -2.95 -6.18 15.52
CA ASP A 34 -4.02 -5.99 16.49
C ASP A 34 -4.04 -7.08 17.55
N LEU A 35 -3.94 -8.35 17.15
CA LEU A 35 -3.88 -9.49 18.08
C LEU A 35 -2.69 -9.44 19.04
N SER A 36 -1.65 -8.67 18.72
CA SER A 36 -0.50 -8.48 19.62
C SER A 36 -0.81 -7.50 20.76
N TRP A 37 -1.82 -6.63 20.59
CA TRP A 37 -2.13 -5.53 21.51
C TRP A 37 -3.58 -5.52 22.02
N GLY A 38 -4.48 -6.31 21.42
CA GLY A 38 -5.90 -6.36 21.78
C GLY A 38 -6.78 -7.06 20.75
N ASP A 39 -8.02 -6.60 20.63
CA ASP A 39 -9.01 -7.16 19.72
C ASP A 39 -8.85 -6.63 18.28
N PRO A 40 -9.11 -7.47 17.26
CA PRO A 40 -9.06 -7.05 15.85
C PRO A 40 -10.02 -5.91 15.51
N TRP A 41 -9.51 -4.85 14.89
CA TRP A 41 -10.31 -3.73 14.40
C TRP A 41 -10.70 -3.93 12.93
N TRP A 42 -11.74 -4.72 12.73
CA TRP A 42 -12.09 -5.30 11.42
C TRP A 42 -12.29 -4.31 10.28
N THR A 43 -12.85 -3.14 10.54
CA THR A 43 -13.08 -2.11 9.51
C THR A 43 -11.76 -1.63 8.91
N TRP A 44 -10.71 -1.54 9.71
CA TRP A 44 -9.37 -1.14 9.27
C TRP A 44 -8.60 -2.32 8.66
N ILE A 45 -8.69 -3.52 9.24
CA ILE A 45 -8.10 -4.74 8.64
C ILE A 45 -8.63 -4.99 7.22
N VAL A 46 -9.93 -4.80 7.00
CA VAL A 46 -10.54 -4.92 5.67
C VAL A 46 -10.07 -3.79 4.75
N ALA A 47 -9.96 -2.56 5.24
CA ALA A 47 -9.43 -1.44 4.46
C ALA A 47 -7.99 -1.70 3.99
N ASP A 48 -7.13 -2.25 4.84
CA ASP A 48 -5.76 -2.63 4.49
C ASP A 48 -5.73 -3.75 3.44
N GLY A 49 -6.58 -4.77 3.59
CA GLY A 49 -6.73 -5.80 2.57
C GLY A 49 -7.11 -5.21 1.20
N ILE A 50 -8.05 -4.26 1.18
CA ILE A 50 -8.46 -3.55 -0.04
C ILE A 50 -7.31 -2.70 -0.59
N PHE A 51 -6.61 -1.95 0.26
CA PHE A 51 -5.42 -1.18 -0.14
C PHE A 51 -4.38 -2.09 -0.79
N GLY A 52 -4.04 -3.21 -0.15
CA GLY A 52 -3.10 -4.21 -0.64
C GLY A 52 -3.47 -4.77 -2.02
N LEU A 53 -4.76 -5.07 -2.24
CA LEU A 53 -5.28 -5.49 -3.55
C LEU A 53 -5.07 -4.41 -4.62
N ILE A 54 -5.46 -3.17 -4.30
CA ILE A 54 -5.36 -2.03 -5.23
C ILE A 54 -3.91 -1.73 -5.55
N ILE A 55 -3.06 -1.56 -4.54
CA ILE A 55 -1.65 -1.22 -4.75
C ILE A 55 -0.90 -2.36 -5.43
N GLY A 56 -1.28 -3.62 -5.16
CA GLY A 56 -0.74 -4.80 -5.85
C GLY A 56 -1.03 -4.83 -7.35
N TYR A 57 -2.08 -4.14 -7.82
CA TYR A 57 -2.33 -3.96 -9.26
C TYR A 57 -1.18 -3.25 -9.97
N SER A 58 -0.38 -2.46 -9.24
CA SER A 58 0.79 -1.78 -9.79
C SER A 58 1.78 -2.70 -10.49
N ARG A 59 1.85 -3.98 -10.09
CA ARG A 59 2.65 -5.01 -10.76
C ARG A 59 2.40 -5.07 -12.27
N ASN A 60 1.16 -4.87 -12.70
CA ASN A 60 0.74 -5.04 -14.10
C ASN A 60 1.34 -3.99 -15.04
N PHE A 61 1.64 -2.79 -14.53
CA PHE A 61 2.30 -1.74 -15.30
C PHE A 61 3.76 -1.51 -14.89
N LEU A 62 4.15 -1.80 -13.65
CA LEU A 62 5.55 -1.70 -13.22
C LEU A 62 6.39 -2.77 -13.90
N LYS A 63 5.95 -4.04 -13.85
CA LYS A 63 6.61 -5.20 -14.47
C LYS A 63 8.12 -5.26 -14.19
N LEU A 64 8.49 -5.01 -12.93
CA LEU A 64 9.87 -4.78 -12.49
C LEU A 64 10.84 -5.92 -12.88
N ARG A 65 10.35 -7.15 -13.00
CA ARG A 65 11.16 -8.33 -13.35
C ARG A 65 11.50 -8.43 -14.84
N THR A 66 10.76 -7.76 -15.71
CA THR A 66 10.87 -7.94 -17.17
C THR A 66 11.11 -6.65 -17.93
N GLU A 67 10.80 -5.49 -17.35
CA GLU A 67 10.90 -4.20 -18.02
C GLU A 67 11.65 -3.18 -17.15
N PRO A 68 12.34 -2.20 -17.75
CA PRO A 68 12.95 -1.12 -17.01
C PRO A 68 11.92 -0.31 -16.22
N LEU A 69 12.34 0.13 -15.03
CA LEU A 69 11.61 1.12 -14.26
C LEU A 69 11.85 2.51 -14.86
N THR A 70 10.78 3.15 -15.32
CA THR A 70 10.81 4.49 -15.90
C THR A 70 10.16 5.50 -14.96
N LYS A 71 10.47 6.80 -15.13
CA LYS A 71 9.82 7.89 -14.40
C LYS A 71 8.29 7.86 -14.56
N LYS A 72 7.80 7.54 -15.76
CA LYS A 72 6.35 7.40 -16.04
C LYS A 72 5.71 6.34 -15.16
N LYS A 73 6.35 5.17 -15.01
CA LYS A 73 5.84 4.07 -14.17
C LYS A 73 5.82 4.46 -12.68
N LEU A 74 6.83 5.19 -12.20
CA LEU A 74 6.87 5.70 -10.83
C LEU A 74 5.78 6.75 -10.56
N ILE A 75 5.52 7.64 -11.52
CA ILE A 75 4.41 8.60 -11.43
C ILE A 75 3.07 7.84 -11.37
N GLN A 76 2.86 6.86 -12.25
CA GLN A 76 1.64 6.04 -12.24
C GLN A 76 1.45 5.28 -10.93
N PHE A 77 2.52 4.70 -10.38
CA PHE A 77 2.50 4.06 -9.06
C PHE A 77 2.10 5.04 -7.95
N ASN A 78 2.67 6.24 -7.94
CA ASN A 78 2.36 7.24 -6.92
C ASN A 78 0.94 7.82 -7.05
N LEU A 79 0.42 7.95 -8.27
CA LEU A 79 -0.99 8.32 -8.45
C LEU A 79 -1.94 7.22 -7.93
N LEU A 80 -1.61 5.96 -8.21
CA LEU A 80 -2.39 4.82 -7.72
C LEU A 80 -2.37 4.75 -6.18
N GLN A 81 -1.20 4.88 -5.55
CA GLN A 81 -1.10 4.80 -4.09
C GLN A 81 -1.86 5.94 -3.40
N ILE A 82 -1.79 7.17 -3.92
CA ILE A 82 -2.55 8.30 -3.36
C ILE A 82 -4.06 8.03 -3.45
N ALA A 83 -4.55 7.58 -4.60
CA ALA A 83 -5.96 7.27 -4.79
C ALA A 83 -6.41 6.11 -3.88
N ALA A 84 -5.60 5.05 -3.77
CA ALA A 84 -5.86 3.92 -2.88
C ALA A 84 -5.92 4.37 -1.41
N ASN A 85 -5.00 5.27 -1.02
CA ASN A 85 -4.93 5.79 0.33
C ASN A 85 -6.19 6.57 0.72
N ILE A 86 -6.57 7.53 -0.12
CA ILE A 86 -7.77 8.34 0.10
C ILE A 86 -9.01 7.45 0.17
N LEU A 87 -9.09 6.43 -0.69
CA LEU A 87 -10.22 5.50 -0.70
C LEU A 87 -10.28 4.67 0.60
N CYS A 88 -9.16 4.08 1.03
CA CYS A 88 -9.17 3.14 2.15
C CYS A 88 -9.27 3.87 3.49
N TRP A 89 -8.42 4.86 3.74
CA TRP A 89 -8.36 5.55 5.03
C TRP A 89 -9.19 6.83 5.09
N GLY A 90 -9.41 7.51 3.96
CA GLY A 90 -10.27 8.70 3.91
C GLY A 90 -11.77 8.39 3.83
N ILE A 91 -12.15 7.18 3.37
CA ILE A 91 -13.55 6.83 3.09
C ILE A 91 -13.93 5.49 3.74
N ILE A 92 -13.31 4.37 3.35
CA ILE A 92 -13.78 3.04 3.74
C ILE A 92 -13.69 2.82 5.25
N ALA A 93 -12.52 3.03 5.85
CA ALA A 93 -12.31 2.78 7.28
C ALA A 93 -13.17 3.70 8.17
N PRO A 94 -13.20 5.03 7.98
CA PRO A 94 -14.03 5.92 8.79
C PRO A 94 -15.53 5.63 8.67
N LEU A 95 -16.03 5.34 7.46
CA LEU A 95 -17.43 4.95 7.27
C LEU A 95 -17.72 3.60 7.94
N GLY A 96 -16.81 2.64 7.83
CA GLY A 96 -16.89 1.37 8.55
C GLY A 96 -17.00 1.58 10.05
N ASP A 97 -16.16 2.44 10.64
CA ASP A 97 -16.19 2.71 12.07
C ASP A 97 -17.49 3.35 12.55
N ILE A 98 -18.08 4.23 11.73
CA ILE A 98 -19.39 4.83 12.02
C ILE A 98 -20.48 3.75 11.97
N LEU A 99 -20.49 2.92 10.91
CA LEU A 99 -21.56 1.96 10.67
C LEU A 99 -21.51 0.75 11.60
N VAL A 100 -20.31 0.23 11.90
CA VAL A 100 -20.11 -1.00 12.67
C VAL A 100 -19.95 -0.71 14.16
N TYR A 101 -19.20 0.34 14.50
CA TYR A 101 -18.80 0.62 15.88
C TYR A 101 -19.45 1.89 16.46
N SER A 102 -20.34 2.55 15.69
CA SER A 102 -21.02 3.79 16.11
C SER A 102 -20.05 4.86 16.61
N GLN A 103 -18.84 4.92 16.04
CA GLN A 103 -17.83 5.88 16.46
C GLN A 103 -18.22 7.31 16.04
N PRO A 104 -17.82 8.34 16.82
CA PRO A 104 -18.08 9.74 16.46
C PRO A 104 -17.39 10.12 15.14
N ALA A 105 -18.15 10.66 14.18
CA ALA A 105 -17.65 10.98 12.84
C ALA A 105 -16.39 11.87 12.86
N GLY A 106 -16.41 12.96 13.64
CA GLY A 106 -15.26 13.88 13.72
C GLY A 106 -13.96 13.21 14.18
N LYS A 107 -14.06 12.21 15.07
CA LYS A 107 -12.91 11.44 15.55
C LYS A 107 -12.34 10.57 14.43
N VAL A 108 -13.17 9.76 13.78
CA VAL A 108 -12.69 8.76 12.82
C VAL A 108 -12.27 9.38 11.50
N PHE A 109 -12.88 10.49 11.06
CA PHE A 109 -12.40 11.23 9.90
C PHE A 109 -11.07 11.93 10.17
N LEU A 110 -10.85 12.47 11.38
CA LEU A 110 -9.55 13.02 11.74
C LEU A 110 -8.46 11.93 11.74
N GLN A 111 -8.78 10.74 12.26
CA GLN A 111 -7.88 9.58 12.22
C GLN A 111 -7.60 9.16 10.77
N GLY A 112 -8.63 9.01 9.95
CA GLY A 112 -8.51 8.62 8.54
C GLY A 112 -7.71 9.60 7.69
N ILE A 113 -7.90 10.92 7.87
CA ILE A 113 -7.09 11.95 7.21
C ILE A 113 -5.64 11.87 7.66
N THR A 114 -5.41 11.70 8.97
CA THR A 114 -4.05 11.57 9.52
C THR A 114 -3.33 10.37 8.91
N ALA A 115 -3.98 9.20 8.89
CA ALA A 115 -3.47 7.98 8.27
C ALA A 115 -3.18 8.17 6.78
N THR A 116 -4.15 8.71 6.02
CA THR A 116 -3.99 9.01 4.59
C THR A 116 -2.72 9.83 4.33
N ILE A 117 -2.45 10.87 5.12
CA ILE A 117 -1.26 11.71 4.93
C ILE A 117 0.01 10.94 5.27
N THR A 118 0.05 10.24 6.40
CA THR A 118 1.27 9.51 6.83
C THR A 118 1.60 8.39 5.87
N ASP A 119 0.60 7.68 5.38
CA ASP A 119 0.76 6.50 4.53
C ASP A 119 1.11 6.90 3.10
N VAL A 120 0.51 7.99 2.58
CA VAL A 120 0.95 8.60 1.31
C VAL A 120 2.42 9.00 1.34
N LEU A 121 2.89 9.60 2.45
CA LEU A 121 4.29 9.97 2.60
C LEU A 121 5.19 8.73 2.75
N SER A 122 4.76 7.76 3.55
CA SER A 122 5.47 6.49 3.78
C SER A 122 5.69 5.73 2.47
N VAL A 123 4.61 5.47 1.73
CA VAL A 123 4.66 4.77 0.43
C VAL A 123 5.36 5.63 -0.62
N GLY A 124 5.05 6.93 -0.66
CA GLY A 124 5.59 7.85 -1.65
C GLY A 124 7.12 8.00 -1.57
N ILE A 125 7.68 7.98 -0.36
CA ILE A 125 9.11 8.08 -0.11
C ILE A 125 9.71 6.66 -0.05
N VAL A 126 9.38 5.89 0.98
CA VAL A 126 10.03 4.61 1.27
C VAL A 126 9.62 3.54 0.27
N GLY A 127 8.34 3.43 -0.07
CA GLY A 127 7.85 2.47 -1.06
C GLY A 127 8.48 2.70 -2.44
N THR A 128 8.54 3.96 -2.89
CA THR A 128 9.24 4.35 -4.13
C THR A 128 10.73 4.01 -4.08
N LEU A 129 11.42 4.24 -2.96
CA LEU A 129 12.82 3.87 -2.78
C LEU A 129 13.04 2.36 -2.88
N LEU A 130 12.21 1.56 -2.22
CA LEU A 130 12.28 0.10 -2.25
C LEU A 130 12.05 -0.44 -3.67
N ILE A 131 11.01 0.04 -4.37
CA ILE A 131 10.74 -0.30 -5.77
C ILE A 131 11.93 0.06 -6.66
N SER A 132 12.50 1.25 -6.46
CA SER A 132 13.64 1.72 -7.25
C SER A 132 14.91 0.90 -6.99
N ALA A 133 15.17 0.53 -5.74
CA ALA A 133 16.28 -0.31 -5.35
C ALA A 133 16.13 -1.72 -5.93
N TYR A 134 14.95 -2.34 -5.79
CA TYR A 134 14.67 -3.66 -6.36
C TYR A 134 14.78 -3.66 -7.89
N ALA A 135 14.28 -2.64 -8.58
CA ALA A 135 14.40 -2.57 -10.04
C ALA A 135 15.86 -2.58 -10.53
N LYS A 136 16.80 -2.05 -9.74
CA LYS A 136 18.24 -2.07 -10.07
C LYS A 136 18.87 -3.45 -9.92
N THR A 137 18.26 -4.37 -9.15
CA THR A 137 18.77 -5.74 -8.98
C THR A 137 18.31 -6.68 -10.11
N GLN A 138 17.33 -6.27 -10.92
CA GLN A 138 16.78 -7.11 -11.98
C GLN A 138 17.65 -7.04 -13.25
N ILE A 139 18.02 -8.20 -13.78
CA ILE A 139 18.75 -8.30 -15.06
C ILE A 139 17.78 -7.93 -16.19
N GLN A 140 18.09 -6.85 -16.90
CA GLN A 140 17.29 -6.45 -18.05
C GLN A 140 17.67 -7.28 -19.27
N LYS A 141 16.70 -8.02 -19.84
CA LYS A 141 16.89 -8.93 -20.98
C LYS A 141 17.54 -8.28 -22.22
N ASN A 142 17.51 -6.95 -22.33
CA ASN A 142 18.04 -6.21 -23.49
C ASN A 142 19.51 -5.76 -23.38
N ARG A 143 20.29 -6.25 -22.41
CA ARG A 143 21.73 -5.90 -22.29
C ARG A 143 22.70 -6.87 -22.97
N LEU A 144 22.21 -7.93 -23.62
CA LEU A 144 23.05 -8.76 -24.48
C LEU A 144 23.14 -8.13 -25.88
N SER A 145 24.02 -7.14 -26.07
CA SER A 145 24.64 -7.00 -27.39
C SER A 145 25.77 -8.03 -27.43
N LYS A 146 25.66 -8.99 -28.36
CA LYS A 146 26.83 -9.78 -28.75
C LYS A 146 27.76 -8.82 -29.48
N ASP A 147 28.93 -8.60 -28.91
CA ASP A 147 30.12 -8.30 -29.71
C ASP A 147 30.50 -9.55 -30.53
#